data_AF-A0A8S4SFX5-F1
#
_entry.id   AF-A0A8S4SFX5-F1
#
_cell.length_a   1.000
_cell.length_b   1.000
_cell.length_c   1.000
_cell.angle_alpha   90.00
_cell.angle_beta   90.00
_cell.angle_gamma   90.00
#
_symmetry.space_group_name_H-M   'P 1'
#
loop_
_entity.id
_entity.type
_entity.pdbx_description
1 polymer ?
#
loop_
_entity_poly.entity_id
_entity_poly.type
_entity_poly.pdbx_seq_one_letter_code
_entity_poly.pdbx_strand_id
1 'polypeptide(L)'
;MAEKYGISEGQFQLIQKQAERRAEMRQEFLKQRTNPFKHAAEAGYIFDPAHQKFLSMKVTQFERFQPNPRTSLFGVLTIIVPMLTYGYFIWNERNDREQKIRAGEMPYRDRLFKLC
;
A
#
# COMPACT_ATOMS: atom_id res chain seq x y z
N MET A 1 -37.65 -18.92 -10.21
CA MET A 1 -36.20 -19.29 -10.30
C MET A 1 -35.44 -18.93 -9.04
N ALA A 2 -35.60 -17.70 -8.52
CA ALA A 2 -34.92 -17.23 -7.30
C ALA A 2 -35.33 -18.00 -6.03
N GLU A 3 -36.62 -18.31 -5.88
CA GLU A 3 -37.15 -19.09 -4.73
C GLU A 3 -36.53 -20.49 -4.63
N LYS A 4 -36.13 -21.11 -5.76
CA LYS A 4 -35.46 -22.42 -5.79
C LYS A 4 -34.12 -22.42 -5.05
N TYR A 5 -33.49 -21.26 -4.93
CA TYR A 5 -32.20 -21.08 -4.25
C TYR A 5 -32.34 -20.38 -2.89
N GLY A 6 -33.57 -20.07 -2.44
CA GLY A 6 -33.81 -19.33 -1.20
C GLY A 6 -33.34 -17.88 -1.23
N ILE A 7 -33.22 -17.28 -2.42
CA ILE A 7 -32.67 -15.94 -2.65
C ILE A 7 -33.80 -15.02 -3.11
N SER A 8 -33.75 -13.74 -2.72
CA SER A 8 -34.71 -12.74 -3.20
C SER A 8 -34.55 -12.50 -4.71
N GLU A 9 -35.64 -12.15 -5.40
CA GLU A 9 -35.61 -11.96 -6.86
C GLU A 9 -34.60 -10.89 -7.30
N GLY A 10 -34.47 -9.81 -6.53
CA GLY A 10 -33.49 -8.76 -6.80
C GLY A 10 -32.04 -9.25 -6.71
N GLN A 11 -31.71 -10.07 -5.70
CA GLN A 11 -30.38 -10.66 -5.57
C GLN A 11 -30.08 -11.65 -6.71
N PHE A 12 -31.09 -12.43 -7.12
CA PHE A 12 -30.95 -13.34 -8.25
C PHE A 12 -30.60 -12.59 -9.55
N GLN A 13 -31.30 -11.49 -9.85
CA GLN A 13 -30.99 -10.65 -11.01
C GLN A 13 -29.58 -10.05 -10.95
N LEU A 14 -29.12 -9.63 -9.77
CA LEU A 14 -27.75 -9.10 -9.60
C LEU A 14 -26.69 -10.17 -9.87
N ILE A 15 -26.89 -11.39 -9.37
CA ILE A 15 -25.98 -12.52 -9.60
C ILE A 15 -25.95 -12.86 -11.10
N GLN A 16 -27.11 -12.88 -11.75
CA GLN A 16 -27.20 -13.12 -13.19
C GLN A 16 -26.40 -12.08 -13.99
N LYS A 17 -26.60 -10.78 -13.71
CA LYS A 17 -25.83 -9.70 -14.35
C LYS A 17 -24.31 -9.75 -14.07
N GLN A 18 -23.90 -10.27 -12.92
CA GLN A 18 -22.48 -10.49 -12.63
C GLN A 18 -21.91 -11.66 -13.41
N ALA A 19 -22.67 -12.75 -13.53
CA ALA A 19 -22.29 -13.92 -14.31
C ALA A 19 -22.17 -13.60 -15.80
N GLU A 20 -23.13 -12.84 -16.35
CA GLU A 20 -23.13 -12.34 -17.72
C GLU A 20 -21.87 -11.51 -18.01
N ARG A 21 -21.61 -10.46 -17.20
CA ARG A 21 -20.39 -9.65 -17.35
C ARG A 21 -19.10 -10.46 -17.28
N ARG A 22 -19.03 -11.46 -16.39
CA ARG A 22 -17.85 -12.34 -16.28
C ARG A 22 -17.70 -13.23 -17.51
N ALA A 23 -18.80 -13.72 -18.08
CA ALA A 23 -18.79 -14.52 -19.28
C ALA A 23 -18.32 -13.69 -20.48
N GLU A 24 -18.82 -12.46 -20.65
CA GLU A 24 -18.41 -11.52 -21.69
C GLU A 24 -16.90 -11.25 -21.64
N MET A 25 -16.37 -10.81 -20.49
CA MET A 25 -14.94 -10.54 -20.32
C MET A 25 -14.07 -11.78 -20.59
N ARG A 26 -14.55 -12.97 -20.21
CA ARG A 26 -13.83 -14.22 -20.50
C ARG A 26 -13.82 -14.53 -21.99
N GLN A 27 -14.93 -14.33 -22.69
CA GLN A 27 -15.02 -14.55 -24.13
C GLN A 27 -14.06 -13.62 -24.89
N GLU A 28 -13.99 -12.34 -24.51
CA GLU A 28 -13.04 -11.39 -25.08
C GLU A 28 -11.60 -11.82 -24.84
N PHE A 29 -11.25 -12.21 -23.62
CA PHE A 29 -9.92 -12.69 -23.28
C PHE A 29 -9.54 -13.95 -24.07
N LEU A 30 -10.44 -14.94 -24.15
CA LEU A 30 -10.20 -16.16 -24.90
C LEU A 30 -10.00 -15.87 -26.39
N LYS A 31 -10.84 -15.02 -26.99
CA LYS A 31 -10.71 -14.59 -28.39
C LYS A 31 -9.32 -14.00 -28.67
N GLN A 32 -8.82 -13.17 -27.77
CA GLN A 32 -7.50 -12.58 -27.90
C GLN A 32 -6.38 -13.59 -27.66
N ARG A 33 -6.55 -14.51 -26.69
CA ARG A 33 -5.53 -15.51 -26.33
C ARG A 33 -5.34 -16.60 -27.37
N THR A 34 -6.43 -17.05 -28.00
CA THR A 34 -6.38 -18.14 -28.98
C THR A 34 -6.02 -17.66 -30.37
N ASN A 35 -5.89 -16.36 -30.61
CA ASN A 35 -5.52 -15.82 -31.92
C ASN A 35 -4.01 -16.03 -32.20
N PRO A 36 -3.64 -16.88 -33.19
CA PRO A 36 -2.24 -17.20 -33.48
C PRO A 36 -1.45 -16.02 -34.08
N PHE A 37 -2.14 -15.07 -34.72
CA PHE A 37 -1.48 -13.92 -35.35
C PHE A 37 -1.25 -12.75 -34.39
N LYS A 38 -1.74 -12.84 -33.14
CA LYS A 38 -1.61 -11.73 -32.18
C LYS A 38 -0.16 -11.46 -31.78
N HIS A 39 0.67 -12.50 -31.72
CA HIS A 39 2.10 -12.41 -31.41
C HIS A 39 2.92 -11.69 -32.50
N ALA A 40 2.39 -11.59 -33.73
CA ALA A 40 3.08 -10.92 -34.83
C ALA A 40 2.79 -9.40 -34.90
N ALA A 41 1.74 -8.92 -34.24
CA ALA A 41 1.29 -7.53 -34.32
C ALA A 41 1.64 -6.68 -33.08
N GLU A 42 1.75 -7.28 -31.88
CA GLU A 42 2.03 -6.58 -30.62
C GLU A 42 2.91 -7.42 -29.68
N ALA A 43 3.41 -6.79 -28.61
CA ALA A 43 4.15 -7.46 -27.54
C ALA A 43 3.40 -8.71 -27.03
N GLY A 44 4.11 -9.79 -26.73
CA GLY A 44 3.57 -11.15 -26.52
C GLY A 44 2.65 -11.39 -25.32
N TYR A 45 2.00 -10.36 -24.78
CA TYR A 45 1.01 -10.43 -23.70
C TYR A 45 -0.34 -9.84 -24.12
N ILE A 46 -1.39 -10.20 -23.38
CA ILE A 46 -2.74 -9.66 -23.58
C ILE A 46 -2.88 -8.43 -22.71
N PHE A 47 -3.14 -7.28 -23.33
CA PHE A 47 -3.39 -6.04 -22.61
C PHE A 47 -4.76 -6.06 -21.91
N ASP A 48 -4.76 -5.85 -20.60
CA ASP A 48 -5.98 -5.70 -19.80
C ASP A 48 -6.19 -4.22 -19.43
N PRO A 49 -7.25 -3.56 -19.96
CA PRO A 49 -7.55 -2.17 -19.63
C PRO A 49 -7.94 -1.99 -18.16
N ALA A 50 -8.50 -3.00 -17.49
CA ALA A 50 -8.86 -2.91 -16.08
C ALA A 50 -7.60 -2.85 -15.19
N HIS A 51 -6.61 -3.69 -15.48
CA HIS A 51 -5.32 -3.65 -14.83
C HIS A 51 -4.61 -2.31 -15.03
N GLN A 52 -4.59 -1.79 -16.26
CA GLN A 52 -3.99 -0.48 -16.53
C GLN A 52 -4.70 0.62 -15.72
N LYS A 53 -6.04 0.67 -15.71
CA LYS A 53 -6.81 1.66 -14.92
C LYS A 53 -6.49 1.59 -13.44
N PHE A 54 -6.31 0.40 -12.89
CA PHE A 54 -5.90 0.23 -11.48
C PHE A 54 -4.52 0.82 -11.23
N LEU A 55 -3.54 0.54 -12.09
CA LEU A 55 -2.20 1.13 -11.99
C LEU A 55 -2.25 2.65 -12.13
N SER A 56 -2.98 3.17 -13.12
CA SER A 56 -3.19 4.60 -13.31
C SER A 56 -3.80 5.25 -12.07
N MET A 57 -4.78 4.59 -11.42
CA MET A 57 -5.38 5.06 -10.17
C MET A 57 -4.34 5.15 -9.04
N LYS A 58 -3.43 4.18 -8.92
CA LYS A 58 -2.36 4.18 -7.91
C LYS A 58 -1.36 5.30 -8.13
N VAL A 59 -0.96 5.54 -9.38
CA VAL A 59 -0.01 6.60 -9.73
C VAL A 59 -0.63 7.99 -9.52
N THR A 60 -1.91 8.16 -9.83
CA THR A 60 -2.66 9.44 -9.69
C THR A 60 -3.27 9.63 -8.29
N GLN A 61 -2.79 8.92 -7.27
CA GLN A 61 -3.33 9.04 -5.91
C GLN A 61 -3.17 10.43 -5.32
N PHE A 62 -2.04 11.09 -5.60
CA PHE A 62 -1.75 12.42 -5.08
C PHE A 62 -2.69 13.49 -5.65
N GLU A 63 -3.02 13.41 -6.94
CA GLU A 63 -3.95 14.34 -7.60
C GLU A 63 -5.37 14.28 -7.02
N ARG A 64 -5.75 13.11 -6.49
CA ARG A 64 -7.06 12.87 -5.88
C ARG A 64 -7.04 12.97 -4.35
N PHE A 65 -5.92 13.37 -3.76
CA PHE A 65 -5.79 13.49 -2.32
C PHE A 65 -6.65 14.65 -1.81
N GLN A 66 -7.45 14.38 -0.78
CA GLN A 66 -8.21 15.40 -0.06
C GLN A 66 -7.78 15.43 1.40
N PRO A 67 -7.36 16.61 1.92
CA PRO A 67 -6.95 16.73 3.31
C PRO A 67 -8.18 16.53 4.23
N ASN A 68 -8.11 15.52 5.09
CA ASN A 68 -9.13 15.19 6.08
C ASN A 68 -8.48 15.13 7.48
N PRO A 69 -9.18 15.49 8.57
CA PRO A 69 -8.65 15.32 9.93
C PRO A 69 -8.10 13.91 10.20
N ARG A 70 -8.73 12.85 9.65
CA ARG A 70 -8.24 11.47 9.80
C ARG A 70 -6.91 11.24 9.08
N THR A 71 -6.76 11.74 7.86
CA THR A 71 -5.51 11.59 7.08
C THR A 71 -4.38 12.41 7.68
N SER A 72 -4.68 13.61 8.19
CA SER A 72 -3.70 14.45 8.86
C SER A 72 -3.22 13.82 10.16
N LEU A 73 -4.13 13.28 10.98
CA LEU A 73 -3.76 12.55 12.20
C LEU A 73 -2.87 11.34 11.90
N PHE A 74 -3.21 10.57 10.86
CA PHE A 74 -2.37 9.46 10.41
C PHE A 74 -0.97 9.94 10.01
N GLY A 75 -0.85 11.04 9.27
CA GLY A 75 0.44 11.61 8.89
C GLY A 75 1.27 12.04 10.11
N VAL A 76 0.66 12.70 11.09
CA VAL A 76 1.33 13.11 12.33
C VAL A 76 1.84 11.91 13.12
N LEU A 77 0.99 10.89 13.31
CA LEU A 77 1.34 9.70 14.08
C LEU A 77 2.39 8.83 13.39
N THR A 78 2.42 8.79 12.06
CA THR A 78 3.37 7.94 11.31
C THR A 78 4.69 8.62 11.01
N ILE A 79 4.73 9.96 10.94
CA ILE A 79 5.94 10.69 10.56
C ILE A 79 6.52 11.43 11.78
N ILE A 80 5.73 12.29 12.42
CA ILE A 80 6.21 13.22 13.44
C ILE A 80 6.52 12.46 14.74
N VAL A 81 5.63 11.57 15.17
CA VAL A 81 5.82 10.83 16.42
C VAL A 81 7.10 9.98 16.39
N PRO A 82 7.36 9.14 15.36
CA PRO A 82 8.61 8.37 15.30
C PRO A 82 9.85 9.25 15.30
N MET A 83 9.86 10.36 14.54
CA MET A 83 10.98 11.30 14.52
C MET A 83 11.28 11.87 15.92
N LEU A 84 10.25 12.34 16.63
CA LEU A 84 10.41 12.90 17.97
C LEU A 84 10.82 11.84 18.99
N THR A 85 10.21 10.65 18.94
CA THR A 85 10.57 9.56 19.87
C THR A 85 12.01 9.12 19.69
N TYR A 86 12.49 8.98 18.45
CA TYR A 86 13.87 8.61 18.17
C TYR A 86 14.85 9.70 18.62
N GLY A 87 14.53 10.97 18.36
CA GLY A 87 15.30 12.10 18.85
C GLY A 87 15.39 12.14 20.38
N TYR A 88 14.29 11.87 21.07
CA TYR A 88 14.24 11.81 22.53
C TYR A 88 15.10 10.68 23.09
N PHE A 89 15.04 9.47 22.51
CA PHE A 89 15.88 8.36 22.95
C PHE A 89 17.38 8.67 22.81
N ILE A 90 17.79 9.23 21.68
CA ILE A 90 19.19 9.64 21.47
C ILE A 90 19.59 10.71 22.48
N TRP A 91 18.74 11.72 22.70
CA TRP A 91 19.04 12.80 23.62
C TRP A 91 19.22 12.29 25.05
N ASN A 92 18.34 11.38 25.50
CA ASN A 92 18.41 10.80 26.83
C ASN A 92 19.68 9.95 27.00
N GLU A 93 19.98 9.07 26.02
CA GLU A 93 21.20 8.26 26.05
C GLU A 93 22.47 9.12 26.10
N ARG A 94 22.50 10.22 25.32
CA ARG A 94 23.64 11.15 25.31
C ARG A 94 23.82 11.84 26.65
N ASN A 95 22.75 12.36 27.24
CA ASN A 95 22.81 13.04 28.53
C ASN A 95 23.21 12.08 29.65
N ASP A 96 22.61 10.90 29.71
CA ASP A 96 22.93 9.89 30.72
C ASP A 96 24.39 9.47 30.61
N ARG A 97 24.89 9.31 29.38
CA ARG A 97 26.31 8.99 29.14
C ARG A 97 27.23 10.13 29.58
N GLU A 98 26.91 11.37 29.24
CA GLU A 98 27.69 12.54 29.68
C GLU A 98 27.71 12.68 31.20
N GLN A 99 26.58 12.45 31.87
CA GLN A 99 26.50 12.46 33.33
C GLN A 99 27.39 11.39 33.96
N LYS A 100 27.34 10.15 33.48
CA LYS A 100 28.22 9.06 33.95
C LYS A 100 29.71 9.37 33.76
N ILE A 101 30.05 10.04 32.65
CA ILE A 101 31.42 10.49 32.39
C ILE A 101 31.84 11.56 33.41
N ARG A 102 30.98 12.55 33.70
CA ARG A 102 31.26 13.63 34.66
C ARG A 102 31.31 13.15 36.10
N ALA A 103 30.48 12.17 36.46
CA ALA A 103 30.48 11.53 37.78
C ALA A 103 31.69 10.59 38.00
N GLY A 104 32.43 10.25 36.93
CA GLY A 104 33.58 9.34 37.01
C GLY A 104 33.21 7.85 37.05
N GLU A 105 31.94 7.50 36.86
CA GLU A 105 31.45 6.12 36.86
C GLU A 105 31.90 5.33 35.63
N MET A 106 32.16 6.02 34.52
CA MET A 106 32.60 5.39 33.26
C MET A 106 34.12 5.46 33.09
N PRO A 107 34.82 4.32 33.02
CA PRO A 107 36.26 4.29 32.80
C PRO A 107 36.62 4.81 31.41
N TYR A 108 37.77 5.47 31.29
CA TYR A 108 38.18 6.14 30.05
C TYR A 108 38.26 5.21 28.83
N ARG A 109 38.61 3.93 29.04
CA ARG A 109 38.71 2.93 27.97
C ARG A 109 37.37 2.65 27.26
N ASP A 110 36.26 2.75 27.99
CA ASP A 110 34.91 2.38 27.52
C ASP A 110 34.16 3.58 26.92
N ARG A 111 34.80 4.76 26.89
CA ARG A 111 34.24 5.96 26.25
C ARG A 111 34.30 5.79 24.73
N LEU A 112 33.14 5.97 24.09
CA LEU A 112 33.01 5.93 22.63
C LEU A 112 33.84 7.02 21.94
N PHE A 113 33.87 8.22 22.55
CA PHE A 113 34.70 9.35 22.13
C PHE A 113 35.66 9.71 23.26
N LYS A 114 36.96 9.68 22.96
CA LYS A 114 38.05 9.83 23.95
C LYS A 114 38.66 11.22 23.97
N LEU A 115 38.45 12.00 22.89
CA LEU A 115 39.09 13.29 22.62
C LEU A 115 38.12 14.48 22.70
N CYS A 116 36.89 14.24 23.14
CA CYS A 116 35.86 15.27 23.35
C CYS A 116 35.51 15.33 24.83
#